data_AF-A0A929PBC1-F1
#
_entry.id   AF-A0A929PBC1-F1
#
_cell.length_a   1.000
_cell.length_b   1.000
_cell.length_c   1.000
_cell.angle_alpha   90.00
_cell.angle_beta   90.00
_cell.angle_gamma   90.00
#
_symmetry.space_group_name_H-M   'P 1'
#
loop_
_entity.id
_entity.type
_entity.pdbx_description
1 polymer ?
#
loop_
_entity_poly.entity_id
_entity_poly.type
_entity_poly.pdbx_seq_one_letter_code
_entity_poly.pdbx_strand_id
1 'polypeptide(L)'
;MTVTQHALQFENARFATNIVSAEAERYRLYATGLGVLYEGDCLEILPFIQDETVDTIFADPPFNLAKNYGSKITDELPDDKYINWCKEWLWECTRLLKPGGSLFVYNLPKWNLILGNYLLEMGLLLRHWIAINIK
;
A
#
# COMPACT_ATOMS: atom_id res chain seq x y z
N MET A 1 3.98 -35.75 -3.00
CA MET A 1 2.65 -35.10 -2.91
C MET A 1 2.74 -33.86 -3.78
N THR A 2 2.17 -33.91 -4.99
CA THR A 2 2.34 -32.85 -5.99
C THR A 2 1.22 -31.83 -5.78
N VAL A 3 1.55 -30.63 -5.33
CA VAL A 3 0.58 -29.53 -5.25
C VAL A 3 0.49 -28.94 -6.66
N THR A 4 -0.59 -29.26 -7.38
CA THR A 4 -0.93 -28.59 -8.64
C THR A 4 -1.48 -27.21 -8.31
N GLN A 5 -0.69 -26.17 -8.59
CA GLN A 5 -1.15 -24.79 -8.54
C GLN A 5 -2.09 -24.57 -9.73
N HIS A 6 -3.40 -24.56 -9.47
CA HIS A 6 -4.37 -24.15 -10.49
C HIS A 6 -4.08 -22.69 -10.87
N ALA A 7 -4.09 -22.40 -12.17
CA ALA A 7 -4.02 -21.01 -12.64
C ALA A 7 -5.15 -20.20 -11.97
N LEU A 8 -4.83 -19.00 -11.49
CA LEU A 8 -5.84 -18.08 -10.98
C LEU A 8 -6.86 -17.83 -12.11
N GLN A 9 -8.08 -18.33 -11.93
CA GLN A 9 -9.17 -18.15 -12.88
C GLN A 9 -9.79 -16.77 -12.62
N PHE A 10 -9.44 -15.79 -13.44
CA PHE A 10 -10.02 -14.43 -13.40
C PHE A 10 -11.30 -14.31 -14.25
N GLU A 11 -11.89 -15.43 -14.68
CA GLU A 11 -13.10 -15.41 -15.49
C GLU A 11 -14.22 -14.69 -14.73
N ASN A 12 -14.67 -13.55 -15.27
CA ASN A 12 -15.67 -12.64 -14.71
C ASN A 12 -15.24 -11.78 -13.50
N ALA A 13 -13.95 -11.71 -13.17
CA ALA A 13 -13.47 -10.75 -12.18
C ALA A 13 -13.79 -9.32 -12.64
N ARG A 14 -14.43 -8.53 -11.76
CA ARG A 14 -14.71 -7.13 -12.00
C ARG A 14 -14.19 -6.30 -10.84
N PHE A 15 -13.56 -5.16 -11.15
CA PHE A 15 -13.20 -4.18 -10.16
C PHE A 15 -14.46 -3.60 -9.51
N ALA A 16 -14.50 -3.61 -8.19
CA ALA A 16 -15.60 -3.06 -7.41
C ALA A 16 -15.53 -1.53 -7.42
N THR A 17 -16.17 -0.89 -8.39
CA THR A 17 -16.14 0.59 -8.53
C THR A 17 -16.86 1.33 -7.40
N ASN A 18 -17.65 0.63 -6.59
CA ASN A 18 -18.46 1.23 -5.53
C ASN A 18 -17.70 1.45 -4.21
N ILE A 19 -16.43 1.05 -4.12
CA ILE A 19 -15.61 1.23 -2.91
C ILE A 19 -14.79 2.53 -2.93
N VAL A 20 -14.70 3.20 -4.08
CA VAL A 20 -14.01 4.49 -4.24
C VAL A 20 -15.06 5.56 -4.51
N SER A 21 -14.97 6.69 -3.82
CA SER A 21 -15.92 7.79 -3.99
C SER A 21 -15.80 8.45 -5.37
N ALA A 22 -16.88 9.08 -5.83
CA ALA A 22 -16.93 9.70 -7.16
C ALA A 22 -15.94 10.88 -7.30
N GLU A 23 -15.58 11.53 -6.20
CA GLU A 23 -14.60 12.62 -6.15
C GLU A 23 -13.20 12.18 -6.58
N ALA A 24 -12.83 10.90 -6.37
CA ALA A 24 -11.55 10.36 -6.81
C ALA A 24 -11.41 10.26 -8.34
N GLU A 25 -12.52 10.39 -9.08
CA GLU A 25 -12.52 10.27 -10.55
C GLU A 25 -11.60 11.30 -11.21
N ARG A 26 -11.39 12.45 -10.56
CA ARG A 26 -10.46 13.48 -11.03
C ARG A 26 -9.00 13.02 -11.08
N TYR A 27 -8.64 11.99 -10.31
CA TYR A 27 -7.31 11.39 -10.30
C TYR A 27 -7.22 10.16 -11.20
N ARG A 28 -8.32 9.70 -11.82
CA ARG A 28 -8.30 8.48 -12.63
C ARG A 28 -7.44 8.70 -13.88
N LEU A 29 -6.40 7.89 -14.03
CA LEU A 29 -5.52 7.90 -15.19
C LEU A 29 -5.89 6.79 -16.19
N TYR A 30 -6.20 5.59 -15.69
CA TYR A 30 -6.50 4.44 -16.55
C TYR A 30 -7.44 3.45 -15.85
N ALA A 31 -8.30 2.77 -16.60
CA ALA A 31 -9.23 1.79 -16.04
C ALA A 31 -9.46 0.61 -17.00
N THR A 32 -9.67 -0.56 -16.41
CA THR A 32 -10.08 -1.79 -17.10
C THR A 32 -11.21 -2.46 -16.33
N GLY A 33 -11.71 -3.58 -16.84
CA GLY A 33 -12.63 -4.42 -16.05
C GLY A 33 -12.01 -4.96 -14.76
N LEU A 34 -10.67 -5.02 -14.64
CA LEU A 34 -9.96 -5.65 -13.52
C LEU A 34 -9.43 -4.66 -12.49
N GLY A 35 -9.33 -3.38 -12.82
CA GLY A 35 -8.74 -2.40 -11.92
C GLY A 35 -8.68 -0.99 -12.48
N VAL A 36 -8.29 -0.07 -11.62
CA VAL A 36 -8.15 1.35 -11.91
C VAL A 36 -6.79 1.83 -11.43
N LEU A 37 -6.13 2.66 -12.24
CA LEU A 37 -4.93 3.39 -11.92
C LEU A 37 -5.30 4.86 -11.70
N TYR A 38 -4.86 5.39 -10.56
CA TYR A 38 -4.98 6.79 -10.21
C TYR A 38 -3.61 7.47 -10.27
N GLU A 39 -3.56 8.71 -10.73
CA GLU A 39 -2.37 9.55 -10.78
C GLU A 39 -2.53 10.70 -9.78
N GLY A 40 -1.69 10.71 -8.75
CA GLY A 40 -1.70 11.74 -7.72
C GLY A 40 -0.90 11.30 -6.49
N ASP A 41 -0.83 12.20 -5.51
CA ASP A 41 -0.32 11.83 -4.18
C ASP A 41 -1.26 10.79 -3.54
N CYS A 42 -0.70 9.70 -3.02
CA CYS A 42 -1.51 8.66 -2.38
C CYS A 42 -2.29 9.20 -1.18
N LEU A 43 -1.75 10.17 -0.44
CA LEU A 43 -2.44 10.80 0.69
C LEU A 43 -3.63 11.67 0.25
N GLU A 44 -3.68 12.09 -1.02
CA GLU A 44 -4.85 12.76 -1.57
C GLU A 44 -5.92 11.76 -2.06
N ILE A 45 -5.53 10.53 -2.40
CA ILE A 45 -6.43 9.55 -3.04
C ILE A 45 -7.00 8.55 -2.03
N LEU A 46 -6.17 8.02 -1.13
CA LEU A 46 -6.56 7.03 -0.12
C LEU A 46 -7.80 7.42 0.70
N PRO A 47 -8.01 8.70 1.09
CA PRO A 47 -9.21 9.13 1.82
C PRO A 47 -10.53 8.87 1.08
N PHE A 48 -10.51 8.73 -0.26
CA PHE A 48 -11.71 8.44 -1.04
C PHE A 48 -12.07 6.96 -1.11
N ILE A 49 -11.23 6.07 -0.57
CA ILE A 49 -11.52 4.64 -0.51
C ILE A 49 -12.25 4.36 0.81
N GLN A 50 -13.33 3.58 0.73
CA GLN A 50 -14.15 3.21 1.89
C GLN A 50 -13.39 2.32 2.88
N ASP A 51 -13.65 2.54 4.17
CA ASP A 51 -13.19 1.72 5.29
C ASP A 51 -13.52 0.25 5.08
N GLU A 52 -12.65 -0.65 5.55
CA GLU A 52 -12.91 -2.08 5.60
C GLU A 52 -13.36 -2.70 4.25
N THR A 53 -12.81 -2.23 3.13
CA THR A 53 -13.15 -2.75 1.79
C THR A 53 -12.02 -3.51 1.11
N VAL A 54 -10.79 -3.40 1.61
CA VAL A 54 -9.59 -3.98 0.98
C VAL A 54 -9.16 -5.26 1.69
N ASP A 55 -9.03 -6.35 0.94
CA ASP A 55 -8.56 -7.65 1.45
C ASP A 55 -7.03 -7.69 1.61
N THR A 56 -6.29 -7.03 0.72
CA THR A 56 -4.83 -7.03 0.73
C THR A 56 -4.27 -5.71 0.18
N ILE A 57 -3.31 -5.14 0.91
CA ILE A 57 -2.54 -3.96 0.50
C ILE A 57 -1.08 -4.38 0.35
N PHE A 58 -0.46 -3.98 -0.75
CA PHE A 58 0.98 -4.09 -0.97
C PHE A 58 1.55 -2.70 -1.23
N ALA A 59 2.52 -2.28 -0.42
CA ALA A 59 3.15 -0.98 -0.50
C ALA A 59 4.68 -1.11 -0.65
N ASP A 60 5.22 -0.46 -1.68
CA ASP A 60 6.66 -0.30 -1.95
C ASP A 60 6.99 1.21 -1.95
N PRO A 61 7.05 1.86 -0.77
CA PRO A 61 7.33 3.30 -0.67
C PRO A 61 8.81 3.61 -1.00
N PRO A 62 9.17 4.88 -1.26
CA PRO A 62 10.58 5.29 -1.30
C PRO A 62 11.30 4.93 0.01
N PHE A 63 12.56 4.49 -0.06
CA PHE A 63 13.31 3.96 1.10
C PHE A 63 14.10 5.03 1.88
N ASN A 64 13.95 6.30 1.50
CA ASN A 64 14.69 7.43 2.05
C ASN A 64 16.22 7.26 1.89
N LEU A 65 16.66 6.89 0.69
CA LEU A 65 18.06 6.54 0.38
C LEU A 65 18.80 7.68 -0.35
N ALA A 66 18.22 8.88 -0.42
CA ALA A 66 18.72 9.98 -1.25
C ALA A 66 18.91 9.57 -2.73
N LYS A 67 18.05 8.67 -3.22
CA LYS A 67 17.97 8.29 -4.61
C LYS A 67 17.34 9.43 -5.41
N ASN A 68 17.97 9.74 -6.53
CA ASN A 68 17.42 10.69 -7.49
C ASN A 68 16.49 9.95 -8.44
N TYR A 69 15.19 10.17 -8.31
CA TYR A 69 14.17 9.56 -9.19
C TYR A 69 13.91 10.36 -10.47
N GLY A 70 14.71 11.39 -10.75
CA GLY A 70 14.50 12.28 -11.89
C GLY A 70 13.44 13.35 -11.62
N SER A 71 13.73 14.57 -12.09
CA SER A 71 12.93 15.81 -11.98
C SER A 71 12.04 15.97 -10.72
N LYS A 72 12.56 16.76 -9.77
CA LYS A 72 11.85 17.42 -8.64
C LYS A 72 11.48 16.58 -7.41
N ILE A 73 11.70 15.27 -7.38
CA ILE A 73 11.43 14.44 -6.21
C ILE A 73 12.72 13.79 -5.71
N THR A 74 13.10 14.12 -4.49
CA THR A 74 14.23 13.52 -3.75
C THR A 74 13.68 12.81 -2.52
N ASP A 75 14.00 11.54 -2.31
CA ASP A 75 13.70 10.82 -1.06
C ASP A 75 14.80 11.07 -0.01
N GLU A 76 15.20 12.32 0.15
CA GLU A 76 16.15 12.76 1.18
C GLU A 76 15.42 13.62 2.20
N LEU A 77 14.52 12.96 2.94
CA LEU A 77 13.82 13.58 4.04
C LEU A 77 14.58 13.35 5.35
N PRO A 78 14.56 14.30 6.29
CA PRO A 78 14.91 14.03 7.68
C PRO A 78 14.14 12.80 8.19
N ASP A 79 14.81 11.94 8.96
CA ASP A 79 14.27 10.66 9.43
C ASP A 79 12.87 10.80 10.08
N ASP A 80 12.67 11.83 10.89
CA ASP A 80 11.40 12.15 11.55
C ASP A 80 10.30 12.50 10.54
N LYS A 81 10.62 13.30 9.51
CA LYS A 81 9.68 13.64 8.44
C LYS A 81 9.30 12.43 7.61
N TYR A 82 10.28 11.59 7.26
CA TYR A 82 10.03 10.36 6.52
C TYR A 82 9.13 9.40 7.30
N ILE A 83 9.42 9.19 8.60
CA ILE A 83 8.63 8.33 9.47
C ILE A 83 7.21 8.88 9.63
N ASN A 84 7.05 10.20 9.83
CA ASN A 84 5.73 10.81 9.98
C ASN A 84 4.90 10.69 8.71
N TRP A 85 5.48 10.97 7.54
CA TRP A 85 4.84 10.73 6.26
C TRP A 85 4.45 9.25 6.08
N CYS A 86 5.31 8.32 6.51
CA CYS A 86 4.98 6.90 6.48
C CYS A 86 3.78 6.54 7.35
N LYS A 87 3.70 7.12 8.55
CA LYS A 87 2.58 6.91 9.46
C LYS A 87 1.26 7.40 8.87
N GLU A 88 1.26 8.50 8.11
CA GLU A 88 0.05 9.03 7.48
C GLU A 88 -0.55 8.04 6.48
N TRP A 89 0.24 7.53 5.53
CA TRP A 89 -0.32 6.58 4.55
C TRP A 89 -0.57 5.20 5.16
N LEU A 90 0.20 4.79 6.17
CA LEU A 90 -0.07 3.56 6.92
C LEU A 90 -1.39 3.65 7.68
N TRP A 91 -1.70 4.80 8.26
CA TRP A 91 -2.96 5.02 8.95
C TRP A 91 -4.15 4.79 8.01
N GLU A 92 -4.09 5.38 6.81
CA GLU A 92 -5.08 5.12 5.76
C GLU A 92 -5.15 3.62 5.44
N CYS A 93 -4.01 2.96 5.20
CA CYS A 93 -4.00 1.52 4.92
C CYS A 93 -4.69 0.69 6.02
N THR A 94 -4.51 1.03 7.30
CA THR A 94 -5.16 0.28 8.39
C THR A 94 -6.68 0.42 8.36
N ARG A 95 -7.21 1.63 8.09
CA ARG A 95 -8.64 1.89 7.98
C ARG A 95 -9.27 1.14 6.80
N LEU A 96 -8.55 1.05 5.69
CA LEU A 96 -9.05 0.44 4.46
C LEU A 96 -9.14 -1.09 4.53
N LEU A 97 -8.35 -1.72 5.40
CA LEU A 97 -8.33 -3.19 5.52
C LEU A 97 -9.62 -3.71 6.14
N LYS A 98 -10.19 -4.75 5.52
CA LYS A 98 -11.21 -5.59 6.14
C LYS A 98 -10.68 -6.25 7.41
N PRO A 99 -11.55 -6.64 8.36
CA PRO A 99 -11.19 -7.59 9.41
C PRO A 99 -10.57 -8.87 8.82
N GLY A 100 -9.32 -9.16 9.18
CA GLY A 100 -8.56 -10.29 8.63
C GLY A 100 -7.80 -10.00 7.32
N GLY A 101 -7.87 -8.78 6.80
CA GLY A 101 -7.06 -8.33 5.68
C GLY A 101 -5.57 -8.29 5.99
N SER A 102 -4.75 -8.20 4.94
CA SER A 102 -3.27 -8.25 5.05
C SER A 102 -2.59 -7.02 4.46
N LEU A 103 -1.63 -6.45 5.18
CA LEU A 103 -0.74 -5.39 4.72
C LEU A 103 0.68 -5.93 4.55
N PHE A 104 1.25 -5.71 3.37
CA PHE A 104 2.65 -5.98 3.07
C PHE A 104 3.38 -4.66 2.79
N VAL A 105 4.43 -4.39 3.57
CA VAL A 105 5.27 -3.20 3.40
C VAL A 105 6.68 -3.62 3.01
N TYR A 106 7.09 -3.31 1.80
CA TYR A 106 8.44 -3.55 1.31
C TYR A 106 9.30 -2.32 1.58
N ASN A 107 10.22 -2.42 2.54
CA ASN A 107 11.07 -1.31 2.96
C ASN A 107 12.32 -1.83 3.70
N LEU A 108 13.23 -0.92 4.05
CA LEU A 108 14.44 -1.25 4.80
C LEU A 108 14.12 -1.68 6.25
N PRO A 109 14.88 -2.65 6.81
CA PRO A 109 14.75 -3.05 8.21
C PRO A 109 14.76 -1.89 9.21
N LYS A 110 15.60 -0.87 8.97
CA LYS A 110 15.69 0.35 9.82
C LYS A 110 14.31 0.99 10.04
N TRP A 111 13.55 1.16 8.96
CA TRP A 111 12.23 1.80 9.00
C TRP A 111 11.15 0.84 9.48
N ASN A 112 11.18 -0.40 8.99
CA ASN A 112 10.18 -1.41 9.33
C ASN A 112 10.12 -1.75 10.82
N LEU A 113 11.22 -1.61 11.56
CA LEU A 113 11.19 -1.76 13.03
C LEU A 113 10.29 -0.71 13.70
N ILE A 114 10.44 0.55 13.28
CA ILE A 114 9.69 1.69 13.85
C ILE A 114 8.23 1.66 13.39
N LEU A 115 8.02 1.47 12.08
CA LEU A 115 6.69 1.42 11.48
C LEU A 115 5.92 0.17 11.90
N GLY A 116 6.61 -0.95 12.13
CA GLY A 116 6.02 -2.16 12.69
C GLY A 116 5.45 -1.94 14.08
N ASN A 117 6.16 -1.24 14.97
CA ASN A 117 5.62 -0.88 16.29
C ASN A 117 4.37 0.01 16.17
N TYR A 118 4.42 1.01 15.29
CA TYR A 118 3.26 1.87 15.03
C TYR A 118 2.05 1.07 14.56
N LEU A 119 2.22 0.13 13.63
CA LEU A 119 1.14 -0.74 13.17
C LEU A 119 0.58 -1.64 14.29
N LEU A 120 1.41 -2.10 15.23
CA LEU A 120 0.94 -2.84 16.41
C LEU A 120 0.07 -1.94 17.33
N GLU A 121 0.46 -0.68 17.52
CA GLU A 121 -0.33 0.31 18.27
C GLU A 121 -1.70 0.57 17.62
N MET A 122 -1.81 0.39 16.31
CA MET A 122 -3.05 0.47 15.54
C MET A 122 -3.90 -0.81 15.57
N GLY A 123 -3.44 -1.86 16.24
CA GLY A 123 -4.16 -3.13 16.38
C GLY A 123 -3.90 -4.16 15.28
N LEU A 124 -2.95 -3.91 14.37
CA LEU A 124 -2.48 -4.96 13.45
C LEU A 124 -1.60 -5.97 14.19
N LEU A 125 -1.48 -7.15 13.61
CA LEU A 125 -0.61 -8.22 14.13
C LEU A 125 0.54 -8.46 13.15
N LEU A 126 1.78 -8.42 13.65
CA LEU A 126 2.93 -8.85 12.86
C LEU A 126 2.85 -10.36 12.63
N ARG A 127 2.73 -10.77 11.36
CA ARG A 127 2.66 -12.19 10.97
C ARG A 127 3.98 -12.71 10.42
N HIS A 128 4.61 -11.93 9.55
CA HIS A 128 5.79 -12.36 8.81
C HIS A 128 6.80 -11.22 8.71
N TRP A 129 8.07 -11.54 8.97
CA TRP A 129 9.20 -10.72 8.54
C TRP A 129 9.83 -11.38 7.32
N ILE A 130 9.56 -10.83 6.13
CA ILE A 130 10.00 -11.40 4.86
C ILE A 130 11.30 -10.73 4.45
N ALA A 131 12.39 -11.51 4.39
CA ALA A 131 13.66 -11.06 3.85
C ALA A 131 13.79 -11.51 2.40
N ILE A 132 14.12 -10.58 1.51
CA ILE A 132 14.25 -10.82 0.08
C ILE A 132 15.69 -10.49 -0.33
N ASN A 133 16.30 -11.37 -1.13
CA ASN A 133 17.59 -11.10 -1.76
C ASN A 133 17.33 -10.80 -3.24
N ILE A 134 17.63 -9.58 -3.66
CA ILE A 134 17.53 -9.17 -5.06
C ILE A 134 18.96 -9.22 -5.62
N LYS A 135 19.16 -10.12 -6.59
CA LYS A 135 20.42 -10.27 -7.33
C LYS A 135 20.47 -9.30 -8.51
#